data_AF-A0A9P5NAT4-F1
#
_entry.id   AF-A0A9P5NAT4-F1
#
_cell.length_a   1.000
_cell.length_b   1.000
_cell.length_c   1.000
_cell.angle_alpha   90.00
_cell.angle_beta   90.00
_cell.angle_gamma   90.00
#
_symmetry.space_group_name_H-M   'P 1'
#
loop_
_entity.id
_entity.type
_entity.pdbx_description
1 polymer ?
#
loop_
_entity_poly.entity_id
_entity_poly.type
_entity_poly.pdbx_seq_one_letter_code
_entity_poly.pdbx_strand_id
1 'polypeptide(L)'
;MLNAIPPPPRVDSDEYMYFYGFTFDSNDDFYQRVVDPAWYSKKGTEEPDTGIALRKLENITGVKMTLVEVYTDDDLTSPDTDILFMLAVASVSKEHPETSMQVTRSQLANIKKEGGFEGVEPKWLMSIWTNEELKKMPYPELV
;
A
#
# COMPACT_ATOMS: atom_id res chain seq x y z
N MET A 1 -8.62 20.64 9.55
CA MET A 1 -7.72 20.07 8.53
C MET A 1 -8.56 19.19 7.63
N LEU A 2 -8.41 19.28 6.31
CA LEU A 2 -9.17 18.44 5.36
C LEU A 2 -8.46 17.08 5.24
N ASN A 3 -9.23 15.99 5.37
CA ASN A 3 -8.78 14.63 5.07
C ASN A 3 -8.24 14.57 3.62
N ALA A 4 -7.14 13.85 3.40
CA ALA A 4 -6.56 13.68 2.06
C ALA A 4 -7.22 12.54 1.29
N ILE A 5 -7.71 11.54 2.02
CA ILE A 5 -8.24 10.31 1.44
C ILE A 5 -9.67 10.59 0.94
N PRO A 6 -9.98 10.26 -0.33
CA PRO A 6 -11.34 10.33 -0.84
C PRO A 6 -12.23 9.30 -0.12
N PRO A 7 -13.56 9.49 -0.10
CA PRO A 7 -14.47 8.51 0.48
C PRO A 7 -14.17 7.09 -0.03
N PRO A 8 -14.16 6.06 0.84
CA PRO A 8 -13.92 4.69 0.42
C PRO A 8 -15.01 4.20 -0.54
N PRO A 9 -14.69 3.21 -1.40
CA PRO A 9 -15.71 2.52 -2.17
C PRO A 9 -16.69 1.81 -1.24
N ARG A 10 -17.87 1.45 -1.78
CA ARG A 10 -18.81 0.61 -1.05
C ARG A 10 -18.26 -0.81 -0.97
N VAL A 11 -18.13 -1.34 0.25
CA VAL A 11 -17.64 -2.69 0.51
C VAL A 11 -18.84 -3.63 0.68
N ASP A 12 -19.02 -4.58 -0.24
CA ASP A 12 -20.16 -5.49 -0.24
C ASP A 12 -19.92 -6.78 0.57
N SER A 13 -18.65 -7.15 0.79
CA SER A 13 -18.22 -8.35 1.54
C SER A 13 -17.10 -8.03 2.54
N ASP A 14 -17.06 -8.76 3.65
CA ASP A 14 -15.97 -8.73 4.64
C ASP A 14 -14.87 -9.75 4.35
N GLU A 15 -14.92 -10.40 3.18
CA GLU A 15 -13.90 -11.35 2.75
C GLU A 15 -12.61 -10.65 2.32
N TYR A 16 -12.73 -9.50 1.64
CA TYR A 16 -11.62 -8.72 1.09
C TYR A 16 -11.61 -7.30 1.67
N MET A 17 -10.41 -6.73 1.85
CA MET A 17 -10.24 -5.31 2.21
C MET A 17 -9.96 -4.47 0.96
N TYR A 18 -10.37 -3.21 1.02
CA TYR A 18 -9.85 -2.19 0.12
C TYR A 18 -8.74 -1.42 0.82
N PHE A 19 -7.68 -1.11 0.10
CA PHE A 19 -6.55 -0.31 0.56
C PHE A 19 -6.45 0.97 -0.26
N TYR A 20 -6.11 2.07 0.41
CA TYR A 20 -5.77 3.32 -0.23
C TYR A 20 -4.28 3.53 -0.18
N GLY A 21 -3.65 3.80 -1.33
CA GLY A 21 -2.20 3.88 -1.37
C GLY A 21 -1.62 4.16 -2.75
N PHE A 22 -0.30 4.04 -2.84
CA PHE A 22 0.48 4.24 -4.06
C PHE A 22 0.90 2.89 -4.63
N THR A 23 0.62 2.66 -5.91
CA THR A 23 1.00 1.42 -6.59
C THR A 23 2.43 1.50 -7.16
N PHE A 24 3.10 0.35 -7.24
CA PHE A 24 4.42 0.20 -7.84
C PHE A 24 4.64 -1.22 -8.38
N ASP A 25 5.69 -1.40 -9.18
CA ASP A 25 5.86 -2.60 -10.01
C ASP A 25 6.58 -3.75 -9.29
N SER A 26 7.44 -3.47 -8.30
CA SER A 26 8.17 -4.49 -7.56
C SER A 26 8.73 -4.02 -6.21
N ASN A 27 8.99 -4.97 -5.30
CA ASN A 27 9.68 -4.70 -4.02
C ASN A 27 11.08 -4.09 -4.21
N ASP A 28 11.78 -4.45 -5.29
CA ASP A 28 13.07 -3.88 -5.67
C ASP A 28 12.95 -2.38 -5.98
N ASP A 29 11.97 -2.00 -6.80
CA ASP A 29 11.69 -0.60 -7.15
C ASP A 29 11.34 0.21 -5.88
N PHE A 30 10.50 -0.34 -5.00
CA PHE A 30 10.16 0.32 -3.74
C PHE A 30 11.38 0.54 -2.83
N TYR A 31 12.22 -0.48 -2.66
CA TYR A 31 13.42 -0.37 -1.84
C TYR A 31 14.42 0.64 -2.43
N GLN A 32 14.59 0.65 -3.75
CA GLN A 32 15.47 1.61 -4.44
C GLN A 32 15.02 3.05 -4.24
N ARG A 33 13.70 3.32 -4.34
CA ARG A 33 13.14 4.66 -4.13
C ARG A 33 13.37 5.16 -2.71
N VAL A 34 13.17 4.29 -1.73
CA VAL A 34 13.09 4.70 -0.32
C VAL A 34 14.43 4.62 0.40
N VAL A 35 15.22 3.58 0.14
CA VAL A 35 16.39 3.24 0.95
C VAL A 35 17.68 3.53 0.21
N ASP A 36 17.90 2.90 -0.94
CA ASP A 36 19.16 2.99 -1.69
C ASP A 36 18.91 2.91 -3.21
N PRO A 37 18.97 4.04 -3.94
CA PRO A 37 18.79 4.07 -5.39
C PRO A 37 19.82 3.27 -6.18
N ALA A 38 20.97 2.95 -5.57
CA ALA A 38 22.02 2.14 -6.20
C ALA A 38 21.88 0.65 -5.88
N TRP A 39 20.87 0.25 -5.11
CA TRP A 39 20.62 -1.13 -4.76
C TRP A 39 20.25 -1.95 -6.00
N TYR A 40 20.79 -3.15 -6.13
CA TYR A 40 20.41 -4.10 -7.18
C TYR A 40 20.52 -5.52 -6.64
N SER A 41 19.54 -6.37 -6.95
CA SER A 41 19.65 -7.79 -6.63
C SER A 41 20.77 -8.41 -7.47
N LYS A 42 21.78 -9.00 -6.80
CA LYS A 42 22.70 -9.92 -7.47
C LYS A 42 21.93 -11.22 -7.69
N LYS A 43 21.76 -11.62 -8.96
CA LYS A 43 21.00 -12.80 -9.41
C LYS A 43 20.94 -13.91 -8.35
N GLY A 44 19.79 -14.01 -7.68
CA GLY A 44 19.39 -15.15 -6.85
C GLY A 44 19.96 -15.21 -5.43
N THR A 45 20.39 -14.09 -4.82
CA THR A 45 21.03 -14.17 -3.48
C THR A 45 20.47 -13.27 -2.37
N GLU A 46 19.76 -12.18 -2.68
CA GLU A 46 19.15 -11.34 -1.63
C GLU A 46 17.92 -10.59 -2.18
N GLU A 47 16.78 -10.78 -1.51
CA GLU A 47 15.58 -9.95 -1.67
C GLU A 47 15.74 -8.69 -0.81
N PRO A 48 15.24 -7.52 -1.27
CA PRO A 48 15.35 -6.31 -0.48
C PRO A 48 14.47 -6.42 0.78
N ASP A 49 15.01 -5.99 1.93
CA ASP A 49 14.21 -5.88 3.16
C ASP A 49 13.29 -4.66 3.06
N THR A 50 12.09 -4.87 2.50
CA THR A 50 11.06 -3.85 2.37
C THR A 50 10.51 -3.38 3.72
N GLY A 51 10.73 -4.14 4.80
CA GLY A 51 10.43 -3.71 6.16
C GLY A 51 11.34 -2.58 6.66
N ILE A 52 12.58 -2.47 6.16
CA ILE A 52 13.43 -1.28 6.41
C ILE A 52 12.87 -0.06 5.69
N ALA A 53 12.45 -0.21 4.43
CA ALA A 53 11.86 0.87 3.65
C ALA A 53 10.57 1.40 4.31
N LEU A 54 9.65 0.50 4.69
CA LEU A 54 8.43 0.84 5.43
C LEU A 54 8.74 1.62 6.70
N ARG A 55 9.55 1.05 7.61
CA ARG A 55 9.89 1.70 8.89
C ARG A 55 10.53 3.08 8.69
N LYS A 56 11.36 3.26 7.66
CA LYS A 56 11.95 4.55 7.32
C LYS A 56 10.86 5.58 6.99
N LEU A 57 9.90 5.23 6.12
CA LEU A 57 8.80 6.13 5.77
C LEU A 57 7.88 6.40 6.96
N GLU A 58 7.53 5.39 7.75
CA GLU A 58 6.67 5.56 8.93
C GLU A 58 7.31 6.51 9.96
N ASN A 59 8.61 6.37 10.20
CA ASN A 59 9.35 7.25 11.11
C ASN A 59 9.39 8.71 10.64
N ILE A 60 9.49 8.95 9.33
CA ILE A 60 9.56 10.30 8.76
C ILE A 60 8.17 10.94 8.66
N THR A 61 7.14 10.15 8.37
CA THR A 61 5.79 10.66 8.07
C THR A 61 4.84 10.60 9.27
N GLY A 62 5.15 9.77 10.27
CA GLY A 62 4.30 9.50 11.42
C GLY A 62 3.00 8.76 11.06
N VAL A 63 2.95 8.12 9.88
CA VAL A 63 1.78 7.37 9.39
C VAL A 63 2.17 5.89 9.35
N LYS A 64 1.27 5.03 9.84
CA LYS A 64 1.42 3.57 9.70
C LYS A 64 1.11 3.14 8.27
N MET A 65 1.89 2.22 7.73
CA MET A 65 1.79 1.77 6.35
C MET A 65 2.00 0.27 6.25
N THR A 66 1.47 -0.33 5.19
CA THR A 66 1.80 -1.73 4.86
C THR A 66 2.04 -1.89 3.36
N LEU A 67 2.73 -2.97 3.01
CA LEU A 67 2.86 -3.42 1.62
C LEU A 67 1.90 -4.58 1.40
N VAL A 68 1.14 -4.47 0.32
CA VAL A 68 0.13 -5.46 -0.05
C VAL A 68 0.04 -5.59 -1.56
N GLU A 69 -0.36 -6.76 -2.04
CA GLU A 69 -0.69 -6.98 -3.43
C GLU A 69 -2.18 -6.70 -3.66
N VAL A 70 -2.47 -5.99 -4.76
CA VAL A 70 -3.82 -5.53 -5.10
C VAL A 70 -4.15 -5.85 -6.54
N TYR A 71 -5.43 -6.05 -6.82
CA TYR A 71 -5.93 -6.15 -8.18
C TYR A 71 -5.88 -4.77 -8.84
N THR A 72 -5.46 -4.73 -10.11
CA THR A 72 -5.68 -3.56 -10.96
C THR A 72 -7.19 -3.36 -11.19
N ASP A 73 -7.60 -2.11 -11.35
CA ASP A 73 -9.01 -1.67 -11.45
C ASP A 73 -9.74 -2.22 -12.70
N ASP A 74 -9.06 -2.90 -13.62
CA ASP A 74 -9.51 -2.99 -15.01
C ASP A 74 -10.51 -4.10 -15.33
N ASP A 75 -10.54 -5.25 -14.63
CA ASP A 75 -11.66 -6.19 -14.72
C ASP A 75 -11.49 -7.36 -13.73
N LEU A 76 -12.31 -7.40 -12.66
CA LEU A 76 -12.37 -8.56 -11.75
C LEU A 76 -12.98 -9.82 -12.41
N THR A 77 -13.43 -9.73 -13.66
CA THR A 77 -14.06 -10.83 -14.40
C THR A 77 -13.20 -11.45 -15.50
N SER A 78 -12.00 -10.90 -15.75
CA SER A 78 -11.08 -11.39 -16.78
C SER A 78 -9.86 -12.09 -16.16
N PRO A 79 -9.41 -13.26 -16.66
CA PRO A 79 -8.25 -14.00 -16.15
C PRO A 79 -6.88 -13.32 -16.37
N ASP A 80 -6.87 -12.09 -16.90
CA ASP A 80 -5.68 -11.25 -17.09
C ASP A 80 -5.66 -10.05 -16.09
N THR A 81 -6.12 -10.24 -14.85
CA THR A 81 -6.02 -9.18 -13.84
C THR A 81 -4.55 -8.98 -13.46
N ASP A 82 -3.93 -7.93 -13.99
CA ASP A 82 -2.59 -7.53 -13.59
C ASP A 82 -2.57 -7.27 -12.07
N ILE A 83 -1.62 -7.86 -11.36
CA ILE A 83 -1.40 -7.66 -9.91
C ILE A 83 -0.33 -6.58 -9.75
N LEU A 84 -0.59 -5.61 -8.89
CA LEU A 84 0.38 -4.60 -8.50
C LEU A 84 0.72 -4.73 -7.02
N PHE A 85 1.89 -4.23 -6.64
CA PHE A 85 2.19 -3.93 -5.25
C PHE A 85 1.66 -2.55 -4.90
N MET A 86 1.22 -2.37 -3.65
CA MET A 86 0.74 -1.11 -3.11
C MET A 86 1.41 -0.82 -1.78
N LEU A 87 1.89 0.42 -1.64
CA LEU A 87 2.16 1.04 -0.34
C LEU A 87 0.83 1.59 0.18
N ALA A 88 0.16 0.79 1.01
CA ALA A 88 -1.11 1.15 1.61
C ALA A 88 -0.90 2.06 2.82
N VAL A 89 -1.67 3.14 2.87
CA VAL A 89 -1.67 4.16 3.95
C VAL A 89 -2.99 4.22 4.71
N ALA A 90 -4.03 3.56 4.18
CA ALA A 90 -5.30 3.33 4.85
C ALA A 90 -5.95 2.05 4.32
N SER A 91 -6.84 1.47 5.10
CA SER A 91 -7.65 0.31 4.73
C SER A 91 -9.13 0.57 5.08
N VAL A 92 -10.01 -0.19 4.45
CA VAL A 92 -11.44 -0.21 4.79
C VAL A 92 -11.99 -1.61 4.56
N SER A 93 -12.76 -2.08 5.54
CA SER A 93 -13.62 -3.27 5.43
C SER A 93 -15.05 -2.89 5.79
N LYS A 94 -16.01 -3.79 5.58
CA LYS A 94 -17.41 -3.52 5.90
C LYS A 94 -17.67 -3.62 7.42
N GLU A 95 -16.91 -4.43 8.16
CA GLU A 95 -16.94 -4.51 9.62
C GLU A 95 -16.35 -3.27 10.31
N HIS A 96 -15.36 -2.61 9.69
CA HIS A 96 -14.63 -1.49 10.27
C HIS A 96 -14.47 -0.32 9.28
N PRO A 97 -15.56 0.35 8.86
CA PRO A 97 -15.47 1.52 8.00
C PRO A 97 -14.67 2.68 8.65
N GLU A 98 -14.59 2.69 9.99
CA GLU A 98 -13.87 3.68 10.78
C GLU A 98 -12.35 3.51 10.82
N THR A 99 -11.80 2.36 10.42
CA THR A 99 -10.34 2.15 10.41
C THR A 99 -9.64 2.83 9.22
N SER A 100 -10.39 3.59 8.40
CA SER A 100 -9.79 4.53 7.46
C SER A 100 -9.01 5.59 8.25
N MET A 101 -7.74 5.35 8.50
CA MET A 101 -6.86 6.31 9.16
C MET A 101 -6.97 7.65 8.43
N GLN A 102 -7.26 8.74 9.15
CA GLN A 102 -7.34 10.07 8.55
C GLN A 102 -5.93 10.58 8.24
N VAL A 103 -5.41 10.23 7.07
CA VAL A 103 -4.16 10.80 6.56
C VAL A 103 -4.45 12.23 6.11
N THR A 104 -3.76 13.20 6.72
CA THR A 104 -3.87 14.61 6.32
C THR A 104 -3.20 14.85 4.96
N ARG A 105 -3.59 15.93 4.26
CA ARG A 105 -2.97 16.27 2.96
C ARG A 105 -1.45 16.44 3.06
N SER A 106 -0.97 17.01 4.17
CA SER A 106 0.46 17.18 4.42
C SER A 106 1.16 15.85 4.63
N GLN A 107 0.55 14.92 5.37
CA GLN A 107 1.10 13.56 5.54
C GLN A 107 1.14 12.81 4.22
N LEU A 108 0.06 12.82 3.43
CA LEU A 108 0.02 12.13 2.14
C LEU A 108 1.04 12.72 1.16
N ALA A 109 1.20 14.05 1.14
CA ALA A 109 2.22 14.72 0.33
C ALA A 109 3.64 14.35 0.79
N ASN A 110 3.87 14.20 2.09
CA ASN A 110 5.16 13.78 2.62
C ASN A 110 5.46 12.32 2.27
N ILE A 111 4.47 11.41 2.36
CA ILE A 111 4.61 10.01 1.91
C ILE A 111 4.94 9.97 0.42
N LYS A 112 4.22 10.75 -0.40
CA LYS A 112 4.46 10.81 -1.85
C LYS A 112 5.89 11.23 -2.18
N LYS A 113 6.40 12.25 -1.49
CA LYS A 113 7.75 12.79 -1.68
C LYS A 113 8.84 11.83 -1.17
N GLU A 114 8.73 11.38 0.07
CA GLU A 114 9.77 10.55 0.70
C GLU A 114 9.77 9.11 0.18
N GLY A 115 8.62 8.64 -0.34
CA GLY A 115 8.45 7.36 -0.99
C GLY A 115 8.85 7.32 -2.47
N GLY A 116 9.21 8.46 -3.06
CA GLY A 116 9.55 8.55 -4.49
C GLY A 116 8.36 8.28 -5.41
N PHE A 117 7.15 8.65 -4.99
CA PHE A 117 5.90 8.45 -5.73
C PHE A 117 5.45 9.71 -6.46
N GLU A 118 6.36 10.65 -6.77
CA GLU A 118 6.03 11.82 -7.58
C GLU A 118 5.49 11.40 -8.95
N GLY A 119 4.27 11.85 -9.27
CA GLY A 119 3.56 11.44 -10.50
C GLY A 119 2.69 10.20 -10.34
N VAL A 120 2.76 9.47 -9.23
CA VAL A 120 1.82 8.37 -8.91
C VAL A 120 0.64 8.93 -8.12
N GLU A 121 -0.57 8.71 -8.63
CA GLU A 121 -1.80 9.12 -7.95
C GLU A 121 -2.30 8.02 -7.03
N PRO A 122 -2.53 8.31 -5.73
CA PRO A 122 -3.01 7.32 -4.79
C PRO A 122 -4.50 7.03 -5.01
N LYS A 123 -4.87 5.76 -4.92
CA LYS A 123 -6.22 5.25 -5.21
C LYS A 123 -6.62 4.12 -4.28
N TRP A 124 -7.93 3.86 -4.23
CA TRP A 124 -8.48 2.69 -3.56
C TRP A 124 -8.40 1.49 -4.49
N LEU A 125 -7.81 0.38 -4.03
CA LEU A 125 -7.80 -0.90 -4.75
C LEU A 125 -8.11 -2.06 -3.79
N MET A 126 -8.65 -3.15 -4.34
CA MET A 126 -8.99 -4.34 -3.58
C MET A 126 -7.76 -5.22 -3.37
N SER A 127 -7.59 -5.71 -2.15
CA SER A 127 -6.59 -6.73 -1.81
C SER A 127 -6.81 -8.01 -2.61
N ILE A 128 -5.72 -8.65 -3.05
CA ILE A 128 -5.82 -10.03 -3.58
C ILE A 128 -6.02 -11.06 -2.46
N TRP A 129 -5.65 -10.69 -1.23
CA TRP A 129 -5.68 -11.52 -0.05
C TRP A 129 -6.95 -11.30 0.75
N THR A 130 -7.45 -12.37 1.35
CA THR A 130 -8.58 -12.31 2.27
C THR A 130 -8.19 -11.63 3.60
N ASN A 131 -9.19 -11.14 4.33
CA ASN A 131 -8.98 -10.52 5.64
C ASN A 131 -8.29 -11.47 6.64
N GLU A 132 -8.53 -12.78 6.56
CA GLU A 132 -7.87 -13.76 7.43
C GLU A 132 -6.41 -14.01 7.05
N GLU A 133 -6.07 -13.94 5.77
CA GLU A 133 -4.70 -14.11 5.29
C GLU A 133 -3.86 -12.89 5.64
N LEU A 134 -4.40 -11.69 5.43
CA LEU A 134 -3.76 -10.42 5.79
C LEU A 134 -3.35 -10.38 7.27
N LYS A 135 -4.20 -10.89 8.18
CA LYS A 135 -3.90 -10.98 9.63
C LYS A 135 -2.72 -11.90 9.96
N LYS A 136 -2.33 -12.79 9.05
CA LYS A 136 -1.23 -13.74 9.22
C LYS A 136 0.06 -13.26 8.54
N MET A 137 0.01 -12.15 7.81
CA MET A 137 1.15 -11.60 7.10
C MET A 137 2.15 -10.89 8.02
N PRO A 138 3.43 -10.80 7.62
CA PRO A 138 4.46 -10.13 8.40
C PRO A 138 4.25 -8.62 8.59
N TYR A 139 3.30 -8.01 7.86
CA TYR A 139 3.08 -6.55 7.85
C TYR A 139 1.60 -6.18 8.13
N PRO A 140 1.08 -6.38 9.35
CA PRO A 140 -0.35 -6.18 9.65
C PRO A 140 -0.73 -4.73 10.00
N GLU A 141 0.13 -3.73 9.78
CA GLU A 141 -0.01 -2.41 10.41
C GLU A 141 -1.30 -1.64 10.09
N LEU A 142 -2.06 -2.06 9.07
CA LEU A 142 -3.37 -1.50 8.69
C LEU A 142 -4.53 -2.53 8.75
N VAL A 143 -4.30 -3.74 9.26
CA VAL A 143 -5.25 -4.88 9.23
C VAL A 143 -5.75 -5.21 10.63
#